data_AF-A0AA47N355-F1
#
_entry.id   AF-A0AA47N355-F1
#
_cell.length_a   1.000
_cell.length_b   1.000
_cell.length_c   1.000
_cell.angle_alpha   90.00
_cell.angle_beta   90.00
_cell.angle_gamma   90.00
#
_symmetry.space_group_name_H-M   'P 1'
#
loop_
_entity.id
_entity.type
_entity.pdbx_description
1 polymer ?
#
loop_
_entity_poly.entity_id
_entity_poly.type
_entity_poly.pdbx_seq_one_letter_code
_entity_poly.pdbx_strand_id
1 'polypeptide(L)'
;MAGEAKFICNTLWGEVDMSARMPRQDRNAETSKGIYTKKDEAAAAAAARSAAAMNWSFLEGLISGVNKYSTSFGRIWLSIVFIFRVMVFVVAAQRVWGDDSKDFVCNTLQPGCANVCYDSIFPISHIRLWALQLIFVTCPSLLVVGHVEFRKKKDLQYTTTHEGAHLYANPGKKRGGLWWTYLLSLILKASFDAGFLYILYYIYEGYDMPRLSKCGLPPCPNVVDCFISRPTEKKIFTVFMVFSSCLCVFMCICEMVYLIFKRIQKLVAKKKEAAMRMFAESHEMERLSRPRSEFRSKASIRMDPTNTASIQNLSNMKAAEKK
;
A
#
# COMPACT_ATOMS: atom_id res chain seq x y z
N MET A 1 -4.13 26.76 -4.17
CA MET A 1 -5.03 26.21 -3.13
C MET A 1 -4.27 25.77 -1.86
N ALA A 2 -3.22 26.50 -1.46
CA ALA A 2 -2.39 26.19 -0.29
C ALA A 2 -2.45 27.28 0.81
N GLY A 3 -3.19 28.37 0.57
CA GLY A 3 -3.34 29.49 1.51
C GLY A 3 -4.49 29.32 2.51
N GLU A 4 -5.61 28.70 2.10
CA GLU A 4 -6.81 28.65 2.95
C GLU A 4 -6.76 27.59 4.06
N ALA A 5 -5.99 26.50 3.87
CA ALA A 5 -5.81 25.49 4.91
C ALA A 5 -4.94 25.96 6.10
N LYS A 6 -4.14 27.01 5.90
CA LYS A 6 -3.28 27.60 6.94
C LYS A 6 -4.07 28.51 7.89
N PHE A 7 -5.22 29.02 7.45
CA PHE A 7 -6.06 29.94 8.22
C PHE A 7 -6.97 29.19 9.22
N ILE A 8 -7.50 28.01 8.85
CA ILE A 8 -8.48 27.29 9.68
C ILE A 8 -7.84 26.64 10.93
N CYS A 9 -6.56 26.26 10.90
CA CYS A 9 -5.91 25.58 12.03
C CYS A 9 -5.38 26.53 13.10
N ASN A 10 -4.97 27.75 12.73
CA ASN A 10 -4.45 28.74 13.70
C ASN A 10 -5.55 29.37 14.56
N THR A 11 -6.82 29.29 14.15
CA THR A 11 -7.97 29.87 14.88
C THR A 11 -8.50 28.96 15.98
N LEU A 12 -8.10 27.68 16.04
CA LEU A 12 -8.66 26.68 16.97
C LEU A 12 -7.77 26.29 18.15
N TRP A 13 -6.54 26.81 18.24
CA TRP A 13 -5.58 26.47 19.31
C TRP A 13 -4.71 27.66 19.76
N GLY A 14 -5.29 28.86 19.72
CA GLY A 14 -4.76 30.04 20.42
C GLY A 14 -5.49 30.23 21.74
N GLU A 15 -4.72 30.39 22.82
CA GLU A 15 -5.13 30.90 24.14
C GLU A 15 -5.99 29.98 25.03
N VAL A 16 -5.31 29.16 25.85
CA VAL A 16 -5.69 29.01 27.26
C VAL A 16 -4.42 29.13 28.10
N ASP A 17 -4.09 30.38 28.44
CA ASP A 17 -3.24 30.70 29.58
C ASP A 17 -4.08 30.45 30.86
N MET A 18 -3.60 29.57 31.75
CA MET A 18 -4.20 29.40 33.06
C MET A 18 -3.10 29.45 34.12
N SER A 19 -2.48 30.63 34.20
CA SER A 19 -1.79 31.10 35.39
C SER A 19 -2.79 31.26 36.55
N ALA A 20 -2.78 30.31 37.49
CA ALA A 20 -3.46 30.45 38.77
C ALA A 20 -2.50 30.12 39.92
N ARG A 21 -2.42 31.08 40.84
CA ARG A 21 -1.49 31.27 41.96
C ARG A 21 -2.06 30.68 43.26
N MET A 22 -1.26 30.02 44.11
CA MET A 22 -1.44 30.00 45.58
C MET A 22 -0.21 29.39 46.33
N PRO A 23 -0.07 29.52 47.67
CA PRO A 23 1.06 30.21 48.30
C PRO A 23 2.08 29.30 49.04
N ARG A 24 3.16 29.94 49.52
CA ARG A 24 4.22 29.41 50.41
C ARG A 24 3.67 28.58 51.56
N GLN A 25 4.25 27.40 51.81
CA GLN A 25 4.73 27.03 53.15
C GLN A 25 5.77 25.87 53.13
N ASP A 26 6.84 26.09 53.89
CA ASP A 26 7.81 25.19 54.56
C ASP A 26 8.76 24.26 53.79
N ARG A 27 10.01 24.74 53.71
CA ARG A 27 11.25 24.03 53.40
C ARG A 27 11.55 22.96 54.46
N ASN A 28 12.04 21.80 54.01
CA ASN A 28 12.87 20.80 54.72
C ASN A 28 12.25 19.40 54.88
N ALA A 29 11.77 18.77 53.80
CA ALA A 29 11.65 17.29 53.74
C ALA A 29 11.69 16.68 52.32
N GLU A 30 11.89 17.47 51.26
CA GLU A 30 11.56 17.10 49.88
C GLU A 30 12.74 16.73 48.97
N THR A 31 13.97 16.77 49.48
CA THR A 31 15.15 16.80 48.60
C THR A 31 15.51 15.46 47.95
N SER A 32 15.03 14.31 48.47
CA SER A 32 15.37 12.98 47.90
C SER A 32 14.27 12.33 47.04
N LYS A 33 12.99 12.63 47.26
CA LYS A 33 11.90 12.06 46.45
C LYS A 33 11.61 12.84 45.15
N GLY A 34 11.95 14.13 45.10
CA GLY A 34 11.67 14.99 43.94
C GLY A 34 12.67 14.88 42.77
N ILE A 35 13.82 14.23 42.96
CA ILE A 35 14.85 14.12 41.91
C ILE A 35 14.55 12.97 40.94
N TYR A 36 14.03 11.84 41.44
CA TYR A 36 13.67 10.69 40.60
C TYR A 36 12.41 10.99 39.78
N THR A 37 11.36 11.54 40.39
CA THR A 37 10.11 11.86 39.69
C THR A 37 10.25 12.94 38.62
N LYS A 38 11.06 13.99 38.85
CA LYS A 38 11.34 15.01 37.83
C LYS A 38 12.14 14.48 36.64
N LYS A 39 13.03 13.50 36.87
CA LYS A 39 13.82 12.90 35.78
C LYS A 39 12.95 11.99 34.92
N ASP A 40 12.01 11.29 35.54
CA ASP A 40 11.03 10.44 34.85
C ASP A 40 9.94 11.25 34.14
N GLU A 41 9.46 12.37 34.72
CA GLU A 41 8.56 13.33 34.04
C GLU A 41 9.27 14.08 32.90
N ALA A 42 10.53 14.48 33.08
CA ALA A 42 11.31 15.11 32.01
C ALA A 42 11.65 14.11 30.89
N ALA A 43 11.92 12.84 31.22
CA ALA A 43 12.14 11.77 30.25
C ALA A 43 10.83 11.37 29.54
N ALA A 44 9.70 11.31 30.24
CA ALA A 44 8.38 11.08 29.65
C ALA A 44 7.92 12.26 28.80
N ALA A 45 8.19 13.50 29.22
CA ALA A 45 7.94 14.69 28.42
C ALA A 45 8.91 14.83 27.24
N ALA A 46 10.16 14.35 27.36
CA ALA A 46 11.12 14.29 26.25
C ALA A 46 10.81 13.14 25.28
N ALA A 47 10.26 12.02 25.76
CA ALA A 47 9.75 10.92 24.95
C ALA A 47 8.43 11.30 24.25
N ALA A 48 7.53 12.01 24.93
CA ALA A 48 6.31 12.57 24.36
C ALA A 48 6.60 13.70 23.37
N ARG A 49 7.60 14.55 23.65
CA ARG A 49 8.12 15.55 22.69
C ARG A 49 8.86 14.91 21.52
N SER A 50 9.60 13.81 21.71
CA SER A 50 10.22 13.05 20.60
C SER A 50 9.19 12.27 19.77
N ALA A 51 8.09 11.82 20.39
CA ALA A 51 6.96 11.21 19.69
C ALA A 51 6.14 12.25 18.91
N ALA A 52 5.96 13.45 19.46
CA ALA A 52 5.34 14.59 18.77
C ALA A 52 6.27 15.25 17.74
N ALA A 53 7.59 15.14 17.94
CA ALA A 53 8.65 15.53 17.01
C ALA A 53 9.14 14.38 16.13
N MET A 54 8.38 13.28 16.01
CA MET A 54 8.49 12.45 14.81
C MET A 54 8.16 13.36 13.63
N ASN A 55 9.24 13.77 12.95
CA ASN A 55 9.28 14.91 12.06
C ASN A 55 8.04 15.03 11.17
N TRP A 56 7.45 16.22 11.09
CA TRP A 56 6.41 16.55 10.11
C TRP A 56 6.82 16.13 8.69
N SER A 57 8.12 16.17 8.36
CA SER A 57 8.70 15.66 7.12
C SER A 57 8.61 14.14 6.93
N PHE A 58 8.60 13.35 8.02
CA PHE A 58 8.36 11.90 7.98
C PHE A 58 6.88 11.60 7.68
N LEU A 59 5.95 12.31 8.34
CA LEU A 59 4.52 12.19 8.05
C LEU A 59 4.17 12.69 6.64
N GLU A 60 4.76 13.81 6.21
CA GLU A 60 4.65 14.34 4.85
C GLU A 60 5.28 13.39 3.83
N GLY A 61 6.43 12.77 4.14
CA GLY A 61 7.05 11.73 3.34
C GLY A 61 6.21 10.45 3.24
N LEU A 62 5.54 10.06 4.34
CA LEU A 62 4.58 8.97 4.38
C LEU A 62 3.36 9.26 3.49
N ILE A 63 2.75 10.45 3.64
CA ILE A 63 1.56 10.86 2.89
C ILE A 63 1.88 11.07 1.41
N SER A 64 2.97 11.77 1.09
CA SER A 64 3.45 11.99 -0.27
C SER A 64 3.83 10.67 -0.96
N GLY A 65 4.43 9.77 -0.21
CA GLY A 65 4.86 8.46 -0.67
C GLY A 65 3.71 7.53 -1.06
N VAL A 66 2.68 7.46 -0.22
CA VAL A 66 1.43 6.74 -0.51
C VAL A 66 0.69 7.39 -1.70
N ASN A 67 0.76 8.72 -1.84
CA ASN A 67 0.08 9.49 -2.89
C ASN A 67 0.80 9.57 -4.24
N LYS A 68 2.08 9.22 -4.37
CA LYS A 68 2.78 9.47 -5.66
C LYS A 68 2.57 8.34 -6.68
N TYR A 69 2.21 7.15 -6.23
CA TYR A 69 2.20 5.95 -7.08
C TYR A 69 0.87 5.21 -7.14
N SER A 70 -0.11 5.49 -6.29
CA SER A 70 -1.42 4.83 -6.37
C SER A 70 -2.38 5.47 -7.40
N THR A 71 -3.48 4.79 -7.72
CA THR A 71 -4.58 5.29 -8.56
C THR A 71 -5.17 6.58 -7.98
N SER A 72 -5.66 7.53 -8.80
CA SER A 72 -6.21 8.81 -8.32
C SER A 72 -7.28 8.66 -7.24
N PHE A 73 -8.11 7.62 -7.34
CA PHE A 73 -9.18 7.34 -6.39
C PHE A 73 -8.64 6.77 -5.06
N GLY A 74 -7.77 5.76 -5.11
CA GLY A 74 -7.23 5.13 -3.91
C GLY A 74 -6.26 6.02 -3.13
N ARG A 75 -5.56 6.95 -3.78
CA ARG A 75 -4.66 7.92 -3.13
C ARG A 75 -5.37 8.81 -2.12
N ILE A 76 -6.40 9.51 -2.58
CA ILE A 76 -7.12 10.48 -1.76
C ILE A 76 -7.83 9.74 -0.61
N TRP A 77 -8.48 8.63 -0.92
CA TRP A 77 -9.25 7.88 0.07
C TRP A 77 -8.37 7.18 1.10
N LEU A 78 -7.31 6.47 0.69
CA LEU A 78 -6.38 5.83 1.63
C LEU A 78 -5.67 6.86 2.50
N SER A 79 -5.32 8.03 1.95
CA SER A 79 -4.73 9.12 2.73
C SER A 79 -5.69 9.65 3.78
N ILE A 80 -6.96 9.88 3.42
CA ILE A 80 -7.98 10.38 4.37
C ILE A 80 -8.23 9.35 5.48
N VAL A 81 -8.44 8.09 5.13
CA VAL A 81 -8.70 7.03 6.12
C VAL A 81 -7.48 6.83 7.03
N PHE A 82 -6.26 6.88 6.48
CA PHE A 82 -5.03 6.77 7.28
C PHE A 82 -4.86 7.95 8.24
N ILE A 83 -5.10 9.18 7.80
CA ILE A 83 -5.02 10.38 8.65
C ILE A 83 -6.07 10.31 9.76
N PHE A 84 -7.31 9.97 9.42
CA PHE A 84 -8.37 9.78 10.39
C PHE A 84 -7.97 8.74 11.44
N ARG A 85 -7.38 7.62 11.01
CA ARG A 85 -6.91 6.56 11.90
C ARG A 85 -5.81 7.03 12.86
N VAL A 86 -4.82 7.79 12.38
CA VAL A 86 -3.78 8.38 13.24
C VAL A 86 -4.40 9.36 14.23
N MET A 87 -5.34 10.20 13.80
CA MET A 87 -6.04 11.14 14.68
C MET A 87 -6.79 10.40 15.80
N VAL A 88 -7.61 9.40 15.46
CA VAL A 88 -8.35 8.60 16.43
C VAL A 88 -7.40 7.89 17.39
N PHE A 89 -6.27 7.36 16.90
CA PHE A 89 -5.25 6.71 17.71
C PHE A 89 -4.68 7.66 18.77
N VAL A 90 -4.30 8.87 18.37
CA VAL A 90 -3.72 9.88 19.28
C VAL A 90 -4.71 10.28 20.36
N VAL A 91 -5.97 10.56 19.98
CA VAL A 91 -7.03 10.93 20.92
C VAL A 91 -7.30 9.80 21.90
N ALA A 92 -7.44 8.57 21.40
CA ALA A 92 -7.67 7.38 22.21
C ALA A 92 -6.53 7.14 23.21
N ALA A 93 -5.29 7.13 22.74
CA ALA A 93 -4.12 6.82 23.55
C ALA A 93 -3.97 7.77 24.75
N GLN A 94 -4.24 9.07 24.57
CA GLN A 94 -4.11 10.06 25.64
C GLN A 94 -5.31 10.10 26.57
N ARG A 95 -6.54 10.01 26.04
CA ARG A 95 -7.76 10.30 26.82
C ARG A 95 -8.40 9.08 27.44
N VAL A 96 -8.31 7.93 26.79
CA VAL A 96 -9.10 6.74 27.18
C VAL A 96 -8.24 5.67 27.80
N TRP A 97 -7.02 5.44 27.28
CA TRP A 97 -6.12 4.40 27.77
C TRP A 97 -4.98 4.90 28.67
N GLY A 98 -4.89 6.22 28.91
CA GLY A 98 -3.81 6.82 29.68
C GLY A 98 -3.78 6.40 31.16
N ASP A 99 -4.96 6.19 31.76
CA ASP A 99 -5.11 5.86 33.19
C ASP A 99 -5.71 4.46 33.42
N ASP A 100 -5.64 3.58 32.41
CA ASP A 100 -6.25 2.24 32.43
C ASP A 100 -5.81 1.36 33.59
N SER A 101 -4.53 1.42 33.94
CA SER A 101 -3.98 0.66 35.06
C SER A 101 -4.33 1.25 36.43
N LYS A 102 -4.63 2.55 36.50
CA LYS A 102 -4.94 3.23 37.77
C LYS A 102 -6.41 3.11 38.12
N ASP A 103 -7.29 3.20 37.13
CA ASP A 103 -8.74 3.12 37.30
C ASP A 103 -9.27 1.68 37.31
N PHE A 104 -8.40 0.68 37.20
CA PHE A 104 -8.77 -0.73 37.29
C PHE A 104 -8.93 -1.15 38.75
N VAL A 105 -10.17 -1.48 39.14
CA VAL A 105 -10.52 -1.76 40.54
C VAL A 105 -11.06 -3.17 40.66
N CYS A 106 -10.54 -3.95 41.61
CA CYS A 106 -11.09 -5.26 41.99
C CYS A 106 -11.71 -5.20 43.39
N ASN A 107 -12.81 -5.92 43.60
CA ASN A 107 -13.51 -6.01 44.89
C ASN A 107 -12.77 -6.92 45.88
N THR A 108 -11.59 -6.47 46.32
CA THR A 108 -10.74 -7.17 47.29
C THR A 108 -9.75 -6.21 47.93
N LEU A 109 -9.39 -6.48 49.19
CA LEU A 109 -8.34 -5.74 49.92
C LEU A 109 -6.96 -6.42 49.80
N GLN A 110 -6.88 -7.53 49.07
CA GLN A 110 -5.65 -8.29 48.94
C GLN A 110 -4.62 -7.53 48.07
N PRO A 111 -3.42 -7.24 48.59
CA PRO A 111 -2.39 -6.55 47.82
C PRO A 111 -1.92 -7.39 46.64
N GLY A 112 -1.69 -6.73 45.50
CA GLY A 112 -1.19 -7.37 44.28
C GLY A 112 -2.24 -8.09 43.43
N CYS A 113 -3.43 -8.40 43.96
CA CYS A 113 -4.49 -9.07 43.19
C CYS A 113 -4.92 -8.24 41.98
N ALA A 114 -5.14 -6.92 42.14
CA ALA A 114 -5.50 -6.04 41.03
C ALA A 114 -4.45 -6.03 39.91
N ASN A 115 -3.15 -6.06 40.24
CA ASN A 115 -2.08 -6.05 39.26
C ASN A 115 -2.04 -7.34 38.43
N VAL A 116 -2.17 -8.50 39.07
CA VAL A 116 -2.16 -9.81 38.38
C VAL A 116 -3.41 -9.97 37.53
N CYS A 117 -4.57 -9.56 38.04
CA CYS A 117 -5.81 -9.60 37.28
C CYS A 117 -5.77 -8.65 36.08
N TYR A 118 -5.21 -7.44 36.23
CA TYR A 118 -5.04 -6.50 35.12
C TYR A 118 -4.16 -7.10 34.01
N ASP A 119 -3.01 -7.68 34.37
CA ASP A 119 -2.09 -8.29 33.42
C ASP A 119 -2.71 -9.50 32.71
N SER A 120 -3.48 -10.32 33.43
CA SER A 120 -4.19 -11.46 32.85
C SER A 120 -5.34 -11.06 31.92
N ILE A 121 -6.06 -9.98 32.21
CA ILE A 121 -7.19 -9.51 31.39
C ILE A 121 -6.69 -8.71 30.18
N PHE A 122 -5.59 -7.98 30.34
CA PHE A 122 -4.99 -7.15 29.29
C PHE A 122 -3.53 -7.55 29.01
N PRO A 123 -3.27 -8.78 28.52
CA PRO A 123 -1.90 -9.26 28.28
C PRO A 123 -1.17 -8.36 27.27
N ILE A 124 -1.90 -7.83 26.29
CA ILE A 124 -1.47 -6.75 25.42
C ILE A 124 -2.61 -5.72 25.44
N SER A 125 -2.29 -4.42 25.50
CA SER A 125 -3.30 -3.37 25.41
C SER A 125 -3.68 -3.04 23.97
N HIS A 126 -4.93 -2.62 23.76
CA HIS A 126 -5.46 -2.23 22.44
C HIS A 126 -4.58 -1.19 21.75
N ILE A 127 -4.15 -0.16 22.48
CA ILE A 127 -3.28 0.90 21.96
C ILE A 127 -1.96 0.34 21.44
N ARG A 128 -1.35 -0.63 22.13
CA ARG A 128 -0.09 -1.24 21.67
C ARG A 128 -0.30 -1.99 20.36
N LEU A 129 -1.38 -2.77 20.25
CA LEU A 129 -1.72 -3.46 19.00
C LEU A 129 -2.00 -2.47 17.86
N TRP A 130 -2.74 -1.40 18.11
CA TRP A 130 -3.00 -0.36 17.09
C TRP A 130 -1.75 0.41 16.68
N ALA A 131 -0.84 0.69 17.63
CA ALA A 131 0.44 1.31 17.33
C ALA A 131 1.28 0.42 16.41
N LEU A 132 1.40 -0.87 16.74
CA LEU A 132 2.09 -1.84 15.88
C LEU A 132 1.42 -1.95 14.52
N GLN A 133 0.09 -2.02 14.46
CA GLN A 133 -0.67 -2.05 13.21
C GLN A 133 -0.36 -0.83 12.33
N LEU A 134 -0.34 0.39 12.89
CA LEU A 134 0.03 1.61 12.16
C LEU A 134 1.48 1.56 11.64
N ILE A 135 2.42 1.05 12.43
CA ILE A 135 3.82 0.90 12.02
C ILE A 135 3.95 -0.12 10.88
N PHE A 136 3.38 -1.31 11.02
CA PHE A 136 3.45 -2.35 9.98
C PHE A 136 2.71 -1.97 8.70
N VAL A 137 1.65 -1.19 8.78
CA VAL A 137 0.94 -0.65 7.60
C VAL A 137 1.75 0.46 6.92
N THR A 138 2.52 1.26 7.66
CA THR A 138 3.34 2.35 7.09
C THR A 138 4.65 1.84 6.47
N CYS A 139 5.31 0.84 7.07
CA CYS A 139 6.59 0.30 6.61
C CYS A 139 6.63 -0.09 5.11
N PRO A 140 5.68 -0.88 4.56
CA PRO A 140 5.67 -1.22 3.13
C PRO A 140 5.57 0.00 2.22
N SER A 141 4.87 1.05 2.66
CA SER A 141 4.73 2.30 1.90
C SER A 141 6.06 3.05 1.83
N LEU A 142 6.74 3.16 2.97
CA LEU A 142 8.07 3.77 3.04
C LEU A 142 9.09 3.02 2.20
N LEU A 143 9.04 1.68 2.21
CA LEU A 143 9.93 0.85 1.40
C LEU A 143 9.76 1.15 -0.09
N VAL A 144 8.54 1.23 -0.60
CA VAL A 144 8.29 1.55 -2.03
C VAL A 144 8.84 2.93 -2.39
N VAL A 145 8.64 3.91 -1.53
CA VAL A 145 9.10 5.30 -1.75
C VAL A 145 10.61 5.36 -1.73
N GLY A 146 11.22 4.76 -0.72
CA GLY A 146 12.67 4.62 -0.61
C GLY A 146 13.26 3.91 -1.81
N HIS A 147 12.63 2.84 -2.29
CA HIS A 147 13.05 2.13 -3.50
C HIS A 147 12.97 3.00 -4.75
N VAL A 148 11.93 3.82 -4.92
CA VAL A 148 11.84 4.74 -6.07
C VAL A 148 12.88 5.85 -5.98
N GLU A 149 13.03 6.49 -4.82
CA GLU A 149 14.02 7.55 -4.64
C GLU A 149 15.46 7.02 -4.80
N PHE A 150 15.74 5.82 -4.29
CA PHE A 150 17.00 5.13 -4.51
C PHE A 150 17.29 4.89 -6.00
N ARG A 151 16.28 4.44 -6.76
CA ARG A 151 16.42 4.24 -8.21
C ARG A 151 16.65 5.54 -8.95
N LYS A 152 15.96 6.62 -8.59
CA LYS A 152 16.19 7.96 -9.18
C LYS A 152 17.61 8.46 -8.91
N LYS A 153 18.09 8.31 -7.68
CA LYS A 153 19.46 8.72 -7.30
C LYS A 153 20.52 7.98 -8.11
N LYS A 154 20.38 6.64 -8.25
CA LYS A 154 21.31 5.84 -9.06
C LYS A 154 21.28 6.21 -10.54
N ASP A 155 20.09 6.49 -11.06
CA ASP A 155 19.91 6.86 -12.46
C ASP A 155 20.49 8.24 -12.79
N LEU A 156 20.34 9.20 -11.87
CA LEU A 156 20.99 10.52 -11.97
C LEU A 156 22.52 10.39 -11.96
N GLN A 157 23.08 9.59 -11.04
CA GLN A 157 24.52 9.31 -10.99
C GLN A 157 25.03 8.70 -12.29
N TYR A 158 24.30 7.73 -12.84
CA TYR A 158 24.68 7.08 -14.10
C TYR A 158 24.65 8.05 -15.29
N THR A 159 23.63 8.92 -15.35
CA THR A 159 23.47 9.93 -16.42
C THR A 159 24.62 10.93 -16.43
N THR A 160 25.12 11.33 -15.25
CA THR A 160 26.28 12.22 -15.11
C THR A 160 27.58 11.57 -15.58
N THR A 161 27.75 10.26 -15.36
CA THR A 161 28.97 9.53 -15.79
C THR A 161 28.97 9.17 -17.27
N HIS A 162 27.79 8.97 -17.89
CA HIS A 162 27.66 8.48 -19.28
C HIS A 162 27.00 9.50 -20.23
N GLU A 163 27.41 10.77 -20.16
CA GLU A 163 27.04 11.82 -21.14
C GLU A 163 25.54 11.85 -21.51
N GLY A 164 24.64 11.72 -20.52
CA GLY A 164 23.20 11.77 -20.76
C GLY A 164 22.51 10.42 -21.05
N ALA A 165 23.23 9.31 -21.06
CA ALA A 165 22.64 7.98 -21.20
C ALA A 165 21.91 7.57 -19.90
N HIS A 166 20.62 7.24 -20.02
CA HIS A 166 19.76 6.93 -18.88
C HIS A 166 19.68 5.41 -18.66
N LEU A 167 20.10 4.92 -17.48
CA LEU A 167 20.11 3.49 -17.14
C LEU A 167 18.70 2.85 -17.18
N TYR A 168 17.68 3.64 -16.87
CA TYR A 168 16.31 3.18 -16.72
C TYR A 168 15.23 3.64 -17.71
N ALA A 169 15.43 4.38 -18.80
CA ALA A 169 14.38 4.86 -19.73
C ALA A 169 13.18 5.66 -19.15
N ASN A 170 12.55 5.27 -18.04
CA ASN A 170 11.50 5.95 -17.27
C ASN A 170 11.51 5.45 -15.79
N PRO A 171 12.21 6.10 -14.85
CA PRO A 171 12.36 5.64 -13.47
C PRO A 171 11.07 5.75 -12.64
N GLY A 172 10.09 6.53 -13.11
CA GLY A 172 8.78 6.71 -12.48
C GLY A 172 7.63 5.88 -13.06
N LYS A 173 7.81 5.18 -14.19
CA LYS A 173 6.72 4.35 -14.77
C LYS A 173 6.73 2.98 -14.11
N LYS A 174 5.53 2.49 -13.71
CA LYS A 174 5.30 1.10 -13.24
C LYS A 174 5.59 0.06 -14.35
N ARG A 175 6.86 -0.15 -14.71
CA ARG A 175 7.32 -1.13 -15.69
C ARG A 175 8.41 -2.01 -15.06
N GLY A 176 8.34 -3.32 -15.30
CA GLY A 176 9.29 -4.31 -14.76
C GLY A 176 9.22 -4.46 -13.24
N GLY A 177 10.39 -4.51 -12.59
CA GLY A 177 10.52 -4.78 -11.15
C GLY A 177 9.81 -3.79 -10.22
N LEU A 178 9.58 -2.54 -10.65
CA LEU A 178 8.88 -1.55 -9.82
C LEU A 178 7.40 -1.89 -9.60
N TRP A 179 6.79 -2.60 -10.56
CA TRP A 179 5.41 -3.07 -10.41
C TRP A 179 5.33 -4.19 -9.39
N TRP A 180 6.30 -5.11 -9.36
CA TRP A 180 6.37 -6.20 -8.39
C TRP A 180 6.58 -5.71 -6.97
N THR A 181 7.49 -4.76 -6.73
CA THR A 181 7.69 -4.19 -5.40
C THR A 181 6.43 -3.48 -4.91
N TYR A 182 5.70 -2.81 -5.80
CA TYR A 182 4.44 -2.15 -5.47
C TYR A 182 3.32 -3.15 -5.19
N LEU A 183 3.16 -4.20 -6.01
CA LEU A 183 2.17 -5.27 -5.76
C LEU A 183 2.45 -5.97 -4.44
N LEU A 184 3.71 -6.33 -4.17
CA LEU A 184 4.12 -6.94 -2.91
C LEU A 184 3.81 -6.03 -1.72
N SER A 185 4.04 -4.72 -1.86
CA SER A 185 3.73 -3.76 -0.79
C SER A 185 2.23 -3.70 -0.46
N LEU A 186 1.36 -3.80 -1.48
CA LEU A 186 -0.09 -3.81 -1.30
C LEU A 186 -0.56 -5.10 -0.62
N ILE A 187 0.00 -6.24 -1.02
CA ILE A 187 -0.26 -7.54 -0.39
C ILE A 187 0.17 -7.50 1.07
N LEU A 188 1.41 -7.06 1.36
CA LEU A 188 1.90 -6.93 2.73
C LEU A 188 1.03 -6.00 3.58
N LYS A 189 0.59 -4.87 3.02
CA LYS A 189 -0.36 -3.96 3.69
C LYS A 189 -1.66 -4.65 4.07
N ALA A 190 -2.30 -5.30 3.09
CA ALA A 190 -3.57 -5.99 3.30
C ALA A 190 -3.41 -7.14 4.31
N SER A 191 -2.34 -7.92 4.21
CA SER A 191 -2.04 -9.03 5.12
C SER A 191 -1.76 -8.57 6.54
N PHE A 192 -0.99 -7.50 6.75
CA PHE A 192 -0.75 -6.97 8.09
C PHE A 192 -2.03 -6.39 8.69
N ASP A 193 -2.79 -5.58 7.94
CA ASP A 193 -4.03 -4.98 8.45
C ASP A 193 -5.07 -6.06 8.80
N ALA A 194 -5.26 -7.07 7.93
CA ALA A 194 -6.12 -8.21 8.20
C ALA A 194 -5.61 -9.09 9.37
N GLY A 195 -4.30 -9.31 9.46
CA GLY A 195 -3.67 -10.07 10.53
C GLY A 195 -3.86 -9.42 11.90
N PHE A 196 -3.63 -8.10 12.01
CA PHE A 196 -3.90 -7.36 13.25
C PHE A 196 -5.38 -7.34 13.61
N LEU A 197 -6.27 -7.21 12.62
CA LEU A 197 -7.72 -7.26 12.82
C LEU A 197 -8.17 -8.63 13.35
N TYR A 198 -7.59 -9.71 12.82
CA TYR A 198 -7.82 -11.08 13.27
C TYR A 198 -7.27 -11.33 14.68
N ILE A 199 -6.04 -10.90 14.96
CA ILE A 199 -5.44 -10.98 16.31
C ILE A 199 -6.30 -10.23 17.33
N LEU A 200 -6.77 -9.02 16.99
CA LEU A 200 -7.64 -8.23 17.85
C LEU A 200 -8.99 -8.93 18.10
N TYR A 201 -9.57 -9.53 17.07
CA TYR A 201 -10.80 -10.31 17.20
C TYR A 201 -10.64 -11.53 18.12
N TYR A 202 -9.51 -12.23 17.99
CA TYR A 202 -9.21 -13.44 18.77
C TYR A 202 -8.91 -13.13 20.23
N ILE A 203 -8.10 -12.09 20.51
CA ILE A 203 -7.72 -11.73 21.89
C ILE A 203 -8.91 -11.13 22.67
N TYR A 204 -9.79 -10.37 22.00
CA TYR A 204 -10.90 -9.66 22.67
C TYR A 204 -12.28 -10.21 22.29
N GLU A 205 -12.37 -11.52 22.06
CA GLU A 205 -13.61 -12.31 21.87
C GLU A 205 -14.74 -11.55 21.17
N GLY A 206 -14.48 -11.03 19.95
CA GLY A 206 -15.50 -10.33 19.17
C GLY A 206 -15.60 -8.81 19.39
N TYR A 207 -14.50 -8.17 19.79
CA TYR A 207 -14.45 -6.73 20.08
C TYR A 207 -15.39 -6.33 21.23
N ASP A 208 -15.69 -7.28 22.12
CA ASP A 208 -16.47 -7.01 23.32
C ASP A 208 -15.58 -6.64 24.50
N MET A 209 -16.06 -5.69 25.28
CA MET A 209 -15.39 -5.19 26.47
C MET A 209 -16.45 -5.17 27.58
N PRO A 210 -16.62 -6.29 28.32
CA PRO A 210 -17.59 -6.33 29.39
C PRO A 210 -17.18 -5.35 30.50
N ARG A 211 -18.16 -4.83 31.24
CA ARG A 211 -17.88 -3.92 32.37
C ARG A 211 -17.23 -4.61 33.56
N LEU A 212 -17.51 -5.91 33.70
CA LEU A 212 -17.10 -6.77 34.79
C LEU A 212 -16.35 -7.96 34.23
N SER A 213 -15.17 -8.25 34.78
CA SER A 213 -14.43 -9.48 34.52
C SER A 213 -14.15 -10.22 35.83
N LYS A 214 -14.29 -11.54 35.80
CA LYS A 214 -14.08 -12.42 36.95
C LYS A 214 -12.64 -12.91 36.95
N CYS A 215 -11.91 -12.73 38.04
CA CYS A 215 -10.50 -13.14 38.15
C CYS A 215 -10.28 -14.06 39.35
N GLY A 216 -9.61 -15.19 39.14
CA GLY A 216 -9.28 -16.18 40.18
C GLY A 216 -7.80 -16.55 40.23
N LEU A 217 -6.90 -15.64 39.87
CA LEU A 217 -5.46 -15.88 39.85
C LEU A 217 -4.81 -15.62 41.22
N PRO A 218 -3.74 -16.33 41.62
CA PRO A 218 -2.95 -15.99 42.81
C PRO A 218 -2.33 -14.59 42.65
N PRO A 219 -2.29 -13.72 43.68
CA PRO A 219 -2.56 -13.95 45.11
C PRO A 219 -4.02 -13.71 45.54
N CYS A 220 -5.01 -13.70 44.64
CA CYS A 220 -6.40 -13.44 45.00
C CYS A 220 -6.98 -14.60 45.86
N PRO A 221 -7.72 -14.30 46.94
CA PRO A 221 -8.18 -15.33 47.89
C PRO A 221 -9.30 -16.22 47.33
N ASN A 222 -10.12 -15.68 46.42
CA ASN A 222 -11.22 -16.36 45.73
C ASN A 222 -11.39 -15.71 44.35
N VAL A 223 -12.41 -16.12 43.59
CA VAL A 223 -12.83 -15.40 42.39
C VAL A 223 -13.37 -14.01 42.77
N VAL A 224 -12.66 -12.96 42.36
CA VAL A 224 -13.00 -11.57 42.63
C VAL A 224 -13.58 -10.89 41.39
N ASP A 225 -14.35 -9.84 41.66
CA ASP A 225 -14.99 -8.99 40.66
C ASP A 225 -14.09 -7.80 40.34
N CYS A 226 -13.64 -7.71 39.09
CA CYS A 226 -12.81 -6.61 38.63
C CYS A 226 -13.56 -5.75 37.59
N PHE A 227 -13.52 -4.44 37.79
CA PHE A 227 -14.21 -3.44 36.99
C PHE A 227 -13.23 -2.76 36.04
N ILE A 228 -13.58 -2.76 34.76
CA ILE A 228 -12.78 -2.11 33.71
C ILE A 228 -13.22 -0.66 33.59
N SER A 229 -12.26 0.28 33.59
CA SER A 229 -12.54 1.70 33.38
C SER A 229 -13.05 1.98 31.95
N ARG A 230 -14.09 2.81 31.85
CA ARG A 230 -14.66 3.35 30.58
C ARG A 230 -14.85 2.32 29.45
N PRO A 231 -15.52 1.17 29.71
CA PRO A 231 -15.63 0.09 28.74
C PRO A 231 -16.41 0.50 27.49
N THR A 232 -17.42 1.36 27.63
CA THR A 232 -18.22 1.90 26.52
C THR A 232 -17.42 2.85 25.63
N GLU A 233 -16.59 3.73 26.21
CA GLU A 233 -15.72 4.62 25.43
C GLU A 233 -14.69 3.79 24.65
N LYS A 234 -14.01 2.84 25.32
CA LYS A 234 -13.05 1.91 24.70
C LYS A 234 -13.64 1.14 23.54
N LYS A 235 -14.86 0.63 23.73
CA LYS A 235 -15.67 -0.04 22.69
C LYS A 235 -15.85 0.84 21.46
N ILE A 236 -16.33 2.08 21.66
CA ILE A 236 -16.60 3.01 20.56
C ILE A 236 -15.33 3.28 19.75
N PHE A 237 -14.22 3.59 20.41
CA PHE A 237 -12.92 3.80 19.74
C PHE A 237 -12.43 2.55 19.02
N THR A 238 -12.61 1.38 19.62
CA THR A 238 -12.24 0.09 19.01
C THR A 238 -13.06 -0.17 17.73
N VAL A 239 -14.37 0.08 17.75
CA VAL A 239 -15.23 -0.08 16.58
C VAL A 239 -14.82 0.88 15.45
N PHE A 240 -14.50 2.15 15.75
CA PHE A 240 -14.01 3.09 14.74
C PHE A 240 -12.67 2.64 14.13
N MET A 241 -11.76 2.10 14.94
CA MET A 241 -10.49 1.54 14.47
C MET A 241 -10.69 0.31 13.58
N VAL A 242 -11.57 -0.61 13.98
CA VAL A 242 -11.89 -1.81 13.19
C VAL A 242 -12.55 -1.43 11.87
N PHE A 243 -13.55 -0.55 11.90
CA PHE A 243 -14.25 -0.10 10.69
C PHE A 243 -13.30 0.57 9.68
N SER A 244 -12.45 1.49 10.15
CA SER A 244 -11.44 2.12 9.29
C SER A 244 -10.41 1.12 8.75
N SER A 245 -10.02 0.10 9.53
CA SER A 245 -9.16 -1.01 9.07
C SER A 245 -9.83 -1.81 7.95
N CYS A 246 -11.11 -2.18 8.10
CA CYS A 246 -11.87 -2.87 7.06
C CYS A 246 -11.92 -2.06 5.76
N LEU A 247 -12.16 -0.74 5.85
CA LEU A 247 -12.14 0.15 4.70
C LEU A 247 -10.76 0.21 4.03
N CYS A 248 -9.67 0.24 4.82
CA CYS A 248 -8.30 0.18 4.30
C CYS A 248 -8.02 -1.12 3.55
N VAL A 249 -8.40 -2.28 4.12
CA VAL A 249 -8.24 -3.60 3.47
C VAL A 249 -9.03 -3.66 2.18
N PHE A 250 -10.30 -3.25 2.20
CA PHE A 250 -11.15 -3.21 1.00
C PHE A 250 -10.53 -2.35 -0.11
N MET A 251 -10.08 -1.14 0.22
CA MET A 251 -9.44 -0.25 -0.75
C MET A 251 -8.12 -0.82 -1.28
N CYS A 252 -7.31 -1.49 -0.45
CA CYS A 252 -6.10 -2.19 -0.90
C CYS A 252 -6.43 -3.32 -1.88
N ILE A 253 -7.49 -4.08 -1.64
CA ILE A 253 -7.96 -5.14 -2.56
C ILE A 253 -8.44 -4.53 -3.88
N CYS A 254 -9.25 -3.47 -3.83
CA CYS A 254 -9.72 -2.74 -5.02
C CYS A 254 -8.55 -2.23 -5.88
N GLU A 255 -7.52 -1.66 -5.26
CA GLU A 255 -6.30 -1.25 -5.96
C GLU A 255 -5.56 -2.43 -6.59
N MET A 256 -5.40 -3.52 -5.85
CA MET A 256 -4.76 -4.74 -6.34
C MET A 256 -5.48 -5.28 -7.58
N VAL A 257 -6.80 -5.40 -7.53
CA VAL A 257 -7.65 -5.85 -8.66
C VAL A 257 -7.51 -4.91 -9.86
N TYR A 258 -7.57 -3.59 -9.65
CA TYR A 258 -7.40 -2.61 -10.73
C TYR A 258 -6.04 -2.76 -11.44
N LEU A 259 -4.96 -2.96 -10.69
CA LEU A 259 -3.60 -3.09 -11.26
C LEU A 259 -3.44 -4.38 -12.05
N ILE A 260 -4.00 -5.47 -11.55
CA ILE A 260 -4.00 -6.78 -12.22
C ILE A 260 -4.80 -6.67 -13.52
N PHE A 261 -6.02 -6.12 -13.47
CA PHE A 261 -6.87 -5.94 -14.64
C PHE A 261 -6.20 -5.08 -15.72
N LYS A 262 -5.64 -3.93 -15.33
CA LYS A 262 -4.89 -3.06 -16.26
C LYS A 262 -3.67 -3.75 -16.86
N ARG A 263 -3.02 -4.65 -16.12
CA ARG A 263 -1.90 -5.45 -16.63
C ARG A 263 -2.38 -6.48 -17.65
N ILE A 264 -3.46 -7.20 -17.35
CA ILE A 264 -4.07 -8.18 -18.26
C ILE A 264 -4.47 -7.50 -19.56
N GLN A 265 -5.16 -6.35 -19.50
CA GLN A 265 -5.54 -5.59 -20.70
C GLN A 265 -4.33 -5.23 -21.57
N LYS A 266 -3.22 -4.79 -20.97
CA LYS A 266 -1.98 -4.49 -21.71
C LYS A 266 -1.34 -5.75 -22.32
N LEU A 267 -1.39 -6.88 -21.63
CA LEU A 267 -0.87 -8.15 -22.16
C LEU A 267 -1.73 -8.65 -23.33
N VAL A 268 -3.06 -8.52 -23.23
CA VAL A 268 -3.98 -8.87 -24.31
C VAL A 268 -3.80 -7.96 -25.52
N ALA A 269 -3.69 -6.64 -25.33
CA ALA A 269 -3.41 -5.70 -26.41
C ALA A 269 -2.10 -6.03 -27.14
N LYS A 270 -1.03 -6.31 -26.38
CA LYS A 270 0.26 -6.75 -26.96
C LYS A 270 0.16 -8.09 -27.70
N LYS A 271 -0.59 -9.06 -27.18
CA LYS A 271 -0.83 -10.33 -27.88
C LYS A 271 -1.59 -10.11 -29.18
N LYS A 272 -2.59 -9.21 -29.20
CA LYS A 272 -3.33 -8.85 -30.42
C LYS A 272 -2.42 -8.17 -31.46
N GLU A 273 -1.57 -7.23 -31.03
CA GLU A 273 -0.58 -6.57 -31.89
C GLU A 273 0.44 -7.58 -32.46
N ALA A 274 0.94 -8.50 -31.64
CA ALA A 274 1.87 -9.55 -32.08
C ALA A 274 1.20 -10.52 -33.07
N ALA A 275 -0.04 -10.94 -32.79
CA ALA A 275 -0.80 -11.78 -33.72
C ALA A 275 -1.02 -11.07 -35.06
N MET A 276 -1.40 -9.79 -35.04
CA MET A 276 -1.58 -8.99 -36.27
C MET A 276 -0.28 -8.84 -37.08
N ARG A 277 0.88 -8.67 -36.42
CA ARG A 277 2.19 -8.64 -37.08
C ARG A 277 2.54 -9.99 -37.72
N MET A 278 2.31 -11.10 -37.02
CA MET A 278 2.53 -12.44 -37.57
C MET A 278 1.64 -12.68 -38.81
N PHE A 279 0.38 -12.25 -38.79
CA PHE A 279 -0.50 -12.33 -39.96
C PHE A 279 0.00 -11.46 -41.13
N ALA A 280 0.45 -10.23 -40.86
CA ALA A 280 0.99 -9.35 -41.90
C ALA A 280 2.27 -9.92 -42.56
N GLU A 281 3.19 -10.47 -41.77
CA GLU A 281 4.43 -11.07 -42.25
C GLU A 281 4.17 -12.34 -43.09
N SER A 282 3.21 -13.18 -42.67
CA SER A 282 2.80 -14.35 -43.45
C SER A 282 2.21 -13.97 -44.83
N HIS A 283 1.42 -12.89 -44.89
CA HIS A 283 0.85 -12.41 -46.16
C HIS A 283 1.88 -11.73 -47.08
N GLU A 284 2.91 -11.09 -46.54
CA GLU A 284 4.02 -10.58 -47.35
C GLU A 284 4.88 -11.71 -47.94
N MET A 285 5.17 -12.76 -47.16
CA MET A 285 5.90 -13.94 -47.66
C MET A 285 5.11 -14.72 -48.73
N GLU A 286 3.79 -14.80 -48.61
CA GLU A 286 2.89 -15.34 -49.65
C GLU A 286 2.96 -14.53 -50.96
N ARG A 287 3.10 -13.20 -50.89
CA ARG A 287 3.26 -12.37 -52.10
C ARG A 287 4.62 -12.55 -52.79
N LEU A 288 5.69 -12.77 -52.01
CA LEU A 288 7.04 -12.95 -52.54
C LEU A 288 7.27 -14.36 -53.13
N SER A 289 6.46 -15.36 -52.75
CA SER A 289 6.58 -16.74 -53.21
C SER A 289 5.70 -17.08 -54.43
N ARG A 290 4.80 -16.19 -54.87
CA ARG A 290 4.09 -16.38 -56.15
C ARG A 290 5.13 -16.37 -57.29
N PRO A 291 5.27 -17.46 -58.06
CA PRO A 291 6.24 -17.49 -59.14
C PRO A 291 5.83 -16.45 -60.19
N ARG A 292 6.83 -15.73 -60.71
CA ARG A 292 6.75 -14.98 -61.96
C ARG A 292 6.21 -15.93 -63.02
N SER A 293 4.92 -15.83 -63.32
CA SER A 293 4.34 -16.56 -64.45
C SER A 293 5.10 -16.10 -65.69
N GLU A 294 5.86 -17.03 -66.29
CA GLU A 294 6.31 -16.87 -67.66
C GLU A 294 5.08 -16.56 -68.51
N PHE A 295 5.00 -15.31 -68.95
CA PHE A 295 4.09 -14.90 -70.00
C PHE A 295 4.64 -15.45 -71.32
N ARG A 296 4.53 -16.78 -71.49
CA ARG A 296 4.70 -17.42 -72.78
C ARG A 296 3.36 -17.36 -73.50
N SER A 297 3.08 -16.22 -74.14
CA SER A 297 2.07 -16.20 -75.19
C SER A 297 2.40 -15.18 -76.28
N LYS A 298 2.61 -15.75 -77.48
CA LYS A 298 2.56 -15.15 -78.81
C LYS A 298 3.75 -14.28 -79.23
N ALA A 299 4.75 -14.95 -79.81
CA ALA A 299 5.50 -14.38 -80.91
C ALA A 299 4.53 -13.92 -82.01
N SER A 300 4.56 -12.63 -82.31
CA SER A 300 3.93 -12.02 -83.48
C SER A 300 4.67 -12.50 -84.74
N ILE A 301 4.19 -13.57 -85.38
CA ILE A 301 4.53 -13.83 -86.79
C ILE A 301 3.60 -12.97 -87.63
N ARG A 302 4.09 -11.81 -88.05
CA ARG A 302 3.57 -11.06 -89.20
C ARG A 302 4.53 -11.36 -90.33
N MET A 303 4.11 -12.19 -91.29
CA MET A 303 4.74 -12.30 -92.61
C MET A 303 3.67 -11.97 -93.64
N ASP A 304 3.96 -10.96 -94.44
CA ASP A 304 3.15 -10.50 -95.57
C ASP A 304 3.09 -11.56 -96.69
N PRO A 305 2.03 -11.55 -97.53
CA PRO A 305 1.83 -12.53 -98.58
C PRO A 305 2.33 -12.01 -99.93
N THR A 306 3.49 -12.47 -100.40
CA THR A 306 3.85 -12.28 -101.82
C THR A 306 4.66 -13.46 -102.35
N ASN A 307 4.10 -14.12 -103.37
CA ASN A 307 4.73 -14.93 -104.42
C ASN A 307 6.08 -15.59 -104.11
N THR A 308 6.10 -16.92 -104.10
CA THR A 308 6.64 -17.68 -105.24
C THR A 308 6.28 -19.16 -105.14
N ALA A 309 5.84 -19.70 -106.27
CA ALA A 309 5.69 -21.12 -106.51
C ALA A 309 6.99 -21.87 -106.20
N SER A 310 6.88 -23.10 -105.71
CA SER A 310 7.47 -24.31 -106.31
C SER A 310 7.66 -25.41 -105.26
N ILE A 311 7.47 -26.66 -105.72
CA ILE A 311 7.92 -27.93 -105.11
C ILE A 311 7.06 -28.38 -103.91
N GLN A 312 5.95 -29.12 -104.05
CA GLN A 312 5.74 -30.33 -104.85
C GLN A 312 6.90 -31.33 -104.72
N ASN A 313 7.12 -31.87 -103.52
CA ASN A 313 7.71 -33.20 -103.28
C ASN A 313 7.90 -33.47 -101.79
N LEU A 314 6.87 -34.02 -101.13
CA LEU A 314 7.05 -35.08 -100.13
C LEU A 314 5.72 -35.76 -99.75
N SER A 315 4.73 -35.76 -100.66
CA SER A 315 3.55 -36.62 -100.58
C SER A 315 3.81 -37.90 -101.36
N ASN A 316 4.88 -38.62 -101.01
CA ASN A 316 5.12 -39.96 -101.52
C ASN A 316 5.81 -40.80 -100.44
N MET A 317 5.23 -41.98 -100.21
CA MET A 317 5.87 -43.17 -99.63
C MET A 317 5.85 -43.30 -98.10
N LYS A 318 4.65 -43.47 -97.49
CA LYS A 318 4.33 -44.56 -96.52
C LYS A 318 3.24 -44.14 -95.52
N ALA A 319 1.96 -44.36 -95.83
CA ALA A 319 0.91 -44.71 -94.86
C ALA A 319 -0.46 -44.96 -95.53
N ALA A 320 -0.50 -45.44 -96.77
CA ALA A 320 -1.74 -45.83 -97.43
C ALA A 320 -1.58 -47.19 -98.11
N GLU A 321 -1.30 -48.23 -97.30
CA GLU A 321 -1.59 -49.60 -97.69
C GLU A 321 -2.47 -50.21 -96.60
N LYS A 322 -3.77 -50.07 -96.83
CA LYS A 322 -4.81 -50.93 -96.29
C LYS A 322 -5.48 -51.61 -97.47
N LYS A 323 -4.72 -52.47 -98.16
CA LYS A 323 -5.16 -53.70 -98.85
C LYS A 323 -4.02 -54.27 -99.67
#